data_AF-A0A380TPK3-F1
#
_entry.id   AF-A0A380TPK3-F1
#
_cell.length_a   1.000
_cell.length_b   1.000
_cell.length_c   1.000
_cell.angle_alpha   90.00
_cell.angle_beta   90.00
_cell.angle_gamma   90.00
#
_symmetry.space_group_name_H-M   'P 1'
#
loop_
_entity.id
_entity.type
_entity.pdbx_description
1 polymer ?
#
loop_
_entity_poly.entity_id
_entity_poly.type
_entity_poly.pdbx_seq_one_letter_code
_entity_poly.pdbx_strand_id
1 'polypeptide(L)' 'MKKLAILTALLMLAACDGIGDNPRKHIGNNITEICIDGVVYLIYSGDKKGGITPQINADHYPYTCNNSLK' A
#
# COMPACT_ATOMS: atom_id res chain seq x y z
N MET A 1 30.90 31.38 -5.70
CA MET A 1 30.58 30.07 -6.34
C MET A 1 30.26 28.93 -5.35
N LYS A 2 30.43 29.10 -4.01
CA LYS A 2 30.05 28.08 -3.00
C LYS A 2 28.58 28.06 -2.59
N LYS A 3 27.82 29.13 -2.85
CA LYS A 3 26.41 29.24 -2.42
C LYS A 3 25.42 28.44 -3.28
N LEU A 4 25.84 27.99 -4.47
CA LEU A 4 24.98 27.23 -5.37
C LEU A 4 24.84 25.75 -4.95
N ALA A 5 25.89 25.18 -4.34
CA ALA A 5 25.90 23.78 -3.90
C ALA A 5 24.96 23.50 -2.72
N ILE A 6 24.64 24.52 -1.93
CA ILE A 6 23.77 24.40 -0.74
C ILE A 6 22.30 24.25 -1.16
N LEU A 7 21.89 24.86 -2.28
CA LEU A 7 20.50 24.85 -2.73
C LEU A 7 20.10 23.47 -3.28
N THR A 8 21.02 22.77 -3.94
CA THR A 8 20.78 21.44 -4.54
C THR A 8 20.59 20.32 -3.52
N ALA A 9 21.16 20.44 -2.31
CA ALA A 9 20.99 19.43 -1.26
C ALA A 9 19.60 19.48 -0.62
N LEU A 10 18.96 20.65 -0.57
CA LEU A 10 17.62 20.83 0.02
C LEU A 10 16.49 20.30 -0.89
N LEU A 11 16.70 20.32 -2.21
CA LEU A 11 15.73 19.80 -3.19
C LEU A 11 15.65 18.26 -3.19
N MET A 12 16.70 17.57 -2.74
CA MET A 12 16.76 16.10 -2.72
C MET A 12 16.05 15.46 -1.50
N LEU A 13 15.63 16.24 -0.50
CA LEU A 13 14.84 15.71 0.63
C LEU A 13 13.33 15.74 0.38
N ALA A 14 12.84 16.44 -0.66
CA ALA A 14 11.42 16.51 -0.99
C ALA A 14 10.93 15.33 -1.87
N ALA A 15 11.85 14.48 -2.34
CA ALA A 15 11.56 13.25 -3.07
C ALA A 15 11.78 12.03 -2.15
N CYS A 16 11.27 12.09 -0.92
CA CYS A 16 10.88 10.85 -0.26
C CYS A 16 9.51 10.53 -0.83
N ASP A 17 9.49 9.58 -1.76
CA ASP A 17 8.30 9.10 -2.44
C ASP A 17 7.13 9.07 -1.46
N GLY A 18 6.07 9.81 -1.80
CA GLY A 18 4.82 9.73 -1.07
C GLY A 18 4.48 8.26 -0.97
N ILE A 19 4.48 7.73 0.26
CA ILE A 19 4.10 6.37 0.61
C ILE A 19 2.90 6.04 -0.26
N GLY A 20 3.11 5.19 -1.26
CA GLY A 20 2.11 4.91 -2.28
C GLY A 20 0.84 4.51 -1.54
N ASP A 21 -0.25 5.23 -1.77
CA ASP A 21 -1.55 4.83 -1.28
C ASP A 21 -1.83 3.47 -1.90
N ASN A 22 -1.53 2.42 -1.13
CA ASN A 22 -1.81 1.06 -1.51
C ASN A 22 -3.28 1.03 -1.90
N PRO A 23 -3.61 0.69 -3.16
CA PRO A 23 -4.96 0.84 -3.65
C PRO A 23 -5.89 0.05 -2.73
N ARG A 24 -6.99 0.67 -2.32
CA ARG A 24 -7.96 0.10 -1.37
C ARG A 24 -9.30 -0.04 -2.05
N LYS A 25 -9.94 -1.19 -1.88
CA LYS A 25 -11.29 -1.46 -2.39
C LYS A 25 -12.15 -2.03 -1.27
N HIS A 26 -13.20 -1.31 -0.90
CA HIS A 26 -14.15 -1.79 0.09
C HIS A 26 -15.07 -2.84 -0.55
N ILE A 27 -15.15 -4.03 0.04
CA ILE A 27 -15.96 -5.15 -0.48
C ILE A 27 -17.18 -5.49 0.41
N GLY A 28 -17.42 -4.71 1.48
CA GLY A 28 -18.56 -4.86 2.38
C GLY A 28 -18.22 -5.57 3.69
N ASN A 29 -19.17 -5.60 4.63
CA ASN A 29 -19.03 -6.24 5.96
C ASN A 29 -17.78 -5.79 6.75
N ASN A 30 -17.40 -4.52 6.64
CA ASN A 30 -16.16 -3.98 7.22
C ASN A 30 -14.88 -4.65 6.68
N ILE A 31 -14.91 -5.19 5.46
CA ILE A 31 -13.77 -5.79 4.79
C ILE A 31 -13.28 -4.87 3.66
N THR A 32 -11.98 -4.66 3.62
CA THR A 32 -11.30 -3.88 2.57
C THR A 32 -10.18 -4.71 1.95
N GLU A 33 -10.20 -4.83 0.62
CA GLU A 33 -9.08 -5.35 -0.18
C GLU A 33 -8.00 -4.27 -0.27
N ILE A 34 -6.75 -4.64 -0.03
CA ILE A 34 -5.58 -3.78 -0.18
C ILE A 34 -4.46 -4.54 -0.88
N CYS A 35 -3.78 -3.88 -1.82
CA CYS A 35 -2.56 -4.44 -2.42
C CYS A 35 -1.34 -4.00 -1.59
N ILE A 36 -0.59 -4.94 -1.03
CA ILE A 36 0.64 -4.66 -0.27
C ILE A 36 1.74 -5.53 -0.87
N ASP A 37 2.80 -4.90 -1.37
CA ASP A 37 3.98 -5.57 -1.93
C ASP A 37 3.65 -6.66 -2.96
N GLY A 38 2.64 -6.39 -3.81
CA GLY A 38 2.19 -7.29 -4.86
C GLY A 38 1.27 -8.42 -4.42
N VAL A 39 0.81 -8.43 -3.17
CA VAL A 39 -0.14 -9.41 -2.63
C VAL A 39 -1.43 -8.73 -2.18
N VAL A 40 -2.57 -9.34 -2.47
CA VAL A 40 -3.87 -8.84 -2.02
C VAL A 40 -4.15 -9.32 -0.59
N TYR A 41 -4.38 -8.37 0.31
CA TYR A 41 -4.80 -8.61 1.69
C TYR A 41 -6.24 -8.16 1.90
N LEU A 42 -6.94 -8.89 2.76
CA LEU A 42 -8.24 -8.52 3.30
C LEU A 42 -8.04 -7.94 4.70
N ILE A 43 -8.44 -6.68 4.89
CA ILE A 43 -8.46 -6.02 6.20
C ILE A 43 -9.88 -6.05 6.73
N TYR A 44 -10.07 -6.62 7.91
CA TYR A 44 -11.33 -6.59 8.66
C TYR A 44 -11.28 -5.51 9.74
N SER A 45 -12.22 -4.57 9.70
CA SER A 45 -12.34 -3.46 10.66
C SER A 45 -13.61 -3.51 11.51
N GLY A 46 -14.36 -4.62 11.48
CA GLY A 46 -15.62 -4.76 12.22
C GLY A 46 -15.45 -5.13 13.69
N ASP A 47 -14.25 -5.58 14.10
CA ASP A 47 -13.88 -5.81 15.50
C ASP A 47 -12.79 -4.81 15.94
N LYS A 48 -12.74 -4.48 17.24
CA LYS A 48 -11.74 -3.54 17.79
C LYS A 48 -10.31 -4.03 17.64
N LYS A 49 -10.08 -5.34 17.61
CA LYS A 49 -8.75 -5.93 17.38
C LYS A 49 -8.34 -5.82 15.91
N GLY A 50 -9.31 -5.58 15.01
CA GLY A 50 -9.11 -5.66 13.57
C GLY A 50 -8.72 -7.07 13.12
N GLY A 51 -8.29 -7.18 11.86
CA GLY A 51 -7.72 -8.39 11.32
C GLY A 51 -7.13 -8.14 9.94
N ILE A 52 -6.07 -8.88 9.60
CA ILE A 52 -5.48 -8.88 8.27
C ILE A 52 -5.14 -10.32 7.87
N THR A 53 -5.51 -10.69 6.64
CA THR A 53 -5.16 -11.99 6.06
C THR A 53 -4.87 -11.82 4.58
N PRO A 54 -3.93 -12.57 3.98
CA PRO A 54 -3.87 -12.68 2.53
C PRO A 54 -5.18 -13.26 2.00
N GLN A 55 -5.63 -12.76 0.85
CA GLN A 55 -6.71 -13.40 0.09
C GLN A 55 -6.14 -14.65 -0.59
N ILE A 56 -6.78 -15.80 -0.39
CA ILE A 56 -6.32 -17.09 -0.91
C ILE A 56 -7.19 -17.52 -2.09
N ASN A 57 -6.56 -17.97 -3.18
CA ASN A 57 -7.22 -18.51 -4.36
C ASN A 57 -7.58 -19.99 -4.21
N ALA A 58 -8.27 -20.56 -5.20
CA ALA A 58 -8.70 -21.96 -5.19
C ALA A 58 -7.53 -22.97 -5.13
N ASP A 59 -6.35 -22.56 -5.56
CA ASP A 59 -5.12 -23.37 -5.56
C ASP A 59 -4.32 -23.24 -4.26
N HIS A 60 -4.86 -22.57 -3.23
CA HIS A 60 -4.23 -22.33 -1.94
C HIS A 60 -3.02 -21.39 -1.97
N TYR A 61 -2.93 -20.52 -2.98
CA TYR A 61 -1.91 -19.47 -3.07
C TYR A 61 -2.49 -18.08 -2.83
N PRO A 62 -1.68 -17.10 -2.37
CA PRO A 62 -2.12 -15.71 -2.28
C PRO A 62 -2.48 -15.11 -3.65
N TYR A 63 -3.51 -14.28 -3.69
CA TYR A 63 -3.78 -13.44 -4.86
C TYR A 63 -2.67 -12.39 -5.02
N THR A 64 -2.17 -12.26 -6.25
CA THR A 64 -1.19 -11.25 -6.60
C THR A 64 -1.87 -10.02 -7.21
N CYS A 65 -1.32 -8.85 -6.94
CA CYS A 65 -1.72 -7.60 -7.57
C CYS A 65 -0.49 -6.91 -8.16
N ASN A 66 -0.69 -6.15 -9.23
CA ASN A 66 0.25 -5.08 -9.54
C ASN A 66 -0.17 -3.90 -8.66
N ASN A 67 0.74 -3.03 -8.21
CA ASN A 67 0.47 -1.88 -7.31
C ASN A 67 -0.59 -0.87 -7.84
N SER A 68 -1.32 -1.20 -8.91
CA SER A 68 -2.56 -0.59 -9.36
C SER A 68 -3.69 -1.64 -9.26
N LEU A 69 -4.47 -1.66 -8.18
CA LEU A 69 -5.81 -2.26 -8.27
C LEU A 69 -6.60 -1.35 -9.21
N LYS A 70 -7.03 -1.88 -10.35
CA LYS A 70 -8.02 -1.22 -11.20
C LYS A 70 -9.43 -1.49 -10.67
#